data_AF-A0A7J8H2X0-F1
#
_entry.id   AF-A0A7J8H2X0-F1
#
_cell.length_a   1.000
_cell.length_b   1.000
_cell.length_c   1.000
_cell.angle_alpha   90.00
_cell.angle_beta   90.00
_cell.angle_gamma   90.00
#
_symmetry.space_group_name_H-M   'P 1'
#
loop_
_entity.id
_entity.type
_entity.pdbx_description
1 polymer ?
#
loop_
_entity_poly.entity_id
_entity_poly.type
_entity_poly.pdbx_seq_one_letter_code
_entity_poly.pdbx_strand_id
1 'polypeptide(L)'
;MSPQLIDYGKLGDTNERAMRIADFWLTEKDLIPKLFQVLAPRYQGQNGGYTRMLQIPNRNKQDRAKMAVIEYKGNCLPPLPLPRRDSNLTLLNQLLKGMRQDREARIDSSHTV
;
A
#
# COMPACT_ATOMS: atom_id res chain seq x y z
N MET A 1 3.52 14.29 1.88
CA MET A 1 3.12 13.90 0.51
C MET A 1 1.81 13.14 0.61
N SER A 2 0.73 13.66 0.02
CA SER A 2 -0.58 12.99 0.03
C SER A 2 -0.61 11.87 -1.01
N PRO A 3 -1.27 10.73 -0.73
CA PRO A 3 -1.52 9.67 -1.73
C PRO A 3 -2.22 10.21 -2.98
N GLN A 4 -2.99 11.28 -2.81
CA GLN A 4 -3.71 12.00 -3.86
C GLN A 4 -2.80 12.57 -4.95
N LEU A 5 -1.52 12.85 -4.67
CA LEU A 5 -0.60 13.36 -5.69
C LEU A 5 -0.39 12.34 -6.83
N ILE A 6 -0.42 11.04 -6.50
CA ILE A 6 -0.35 9.96 -7.50
C ILE A 6 -1.62 9.95 -8.35
N ASP A 7 -2.78 10.21 -7.75
CA ASP A 7 -4.05 10.28 -8.48
C ASP A 7 -4.05 11.44 -9.48
N TYR A 8 -3.51 12.60 -9.10
CA TYR A 8 -3.28 13.70 -10.04
C TYR A 8 -2.28 13.33 -11.14
N GLY A 9 -1.20 12.61 -10.81
CA GLY A 9 -0.25 12.10 -11.79
C GLY A 9 -0.90 11.21 -12.85
N LYS A 10 -1.88 10.39 -12.47
CA LYS A 10 -2.63 9.52 -13.39
C LYS A 10 -3.55 10.26 -14.36
N LEU A 11 -3.90 11.51 -14.07
CA LEU A 11 -4.69 12.34 -14.99
C LEU A 11 -3.90 12.77 -16.24
N GLY A 12 -2.57 12.58 -16.23
CA GLY A 12 -1.68 12.91 -17.34
C GLY A 12 -0.98 14.27 -17.16
N ASP A 13 0.13 14.43 -17.87
CA ASP A 13 0.95 15.64 -17.91
C ASP A 13 0.32 16.76 -18.74
N THR A 14 -0.56 16.43 -19.69
CA THR A 14 -1.34 17.39 -20.47
C THR A 14 -2.43 18.11 -19.65
N ASN A 15 -2.77 17.58 -18.47
CA ASN A 15 -3.79 18.18 -17.63
C ASN A 15 -3.19 19.36 -16.84
N GLU A 16 -3.58 20.58 -17.21
CA GLU A 16 -3.08 21.80 -16.54
C GLU A 16 -3.29 21.80 -15.03
N ARG A 17 -4.41 21.24 -14.55
CA ARG A 17 -4.68 21.16 -13.11
C ARG A 17 -3.70 20.21 -12.43
N ALA A 18 -3.41 19.06 -13.03
CA ALA A 18 -2.44 18.11 -12.51
C ALA A 18 -1.02 18.73 -12.50
N MET A 19 -0.65 19.42 -13.58
CA MET A 19 0.64 20.10 -13.68
C MET A 19 0.81 21.19 -12.61
N ARG A 20 -0.18 22.06 -12.40
CA ARG A 20 -0.14 23.11 -11.36
C ARG A 20 -0.05 22.52 -9.95
N ILE A 21 -0.77 21.43 -9.68
CA ILE A 21 -0.70 20.74 -8.40
C ILE A 21 0.67 20.10 -8.20
N ALA A 22 1.21 19.42 -9.22
CA ALA A 22 2.55 18.84 -9.16
C ALA A 22 3.61 19.94 -8.91
N ASP A 23 3.51 21.06 -9.62
CA ASP A 23 4.42 22.19 -9.46
C ASP A 23 4.35 22.84 -8.06
N PHE A 24 3.15 22.94 -7.47
CA PHE A 24 2.98 23.46 -6.12
C PHE A 24 3.56 22.52 -5.04
N TRP A 25 3.33 21.21 -5.15
CA TRP A 25 3.74 20.24 -4.13
C TRP A 25 5.19 19.76 -4.27
N LEU A 26 5.76 19.80 -5.48
CA LEU A 26 7.14 19.43 -5.76
C LEU A 26 8.00 20.69 -5.88
N THR A 27 8.78 20.95 -4.83
CA THR A 27 9.75 22.04 -4.81
C THR A 27 10.86 21.82 -5.83
N GLU A 28 11.34 20.58 -5.94
CA GLU A 28 12.34 20.14 -6.92
C GLU A 28 11.63 19.76 -8.23
N LYS A 29 11.92 20.51 -9.30
CA LYS A 29 11.16 20.43 -10.57
C LYS A 29 11.53 19.25 -11.45
N ASP A 30 12.71 18.68 -11.24
CA ASP A 30 13.17 17.42 -11.84
C ASP A 30 12.36 16.20 -11.37
N LEU A 31 11.64 16.30 -10.24
CA LEU A 31 10.74 15.25 -9.77
C LEU A 31 9.40 15.20 -10.53
N ILE A 32 9.03 16.27 -11.25
CA ILE A 32 7.75 16.34 -11.98
C ILE A 32 7.69 15.29 -13.11
N PRO A 33 8.71 15.18 -14.00
CA PRO A 33 8.73 14.09 -14.99
C PRO A 33 8.69 12.70 -14.35
N LYS A 34 9.39 12.51 -13.23
CA LYS A 34 9.38 11.24 -12.49
C LYS A 34 7.99 10.88 -11.96
N LEU A 35 7.19 11.87 -11.54
CA LEU A 35 5.81 11.65 -11.12
C LEU A 35 4.96 11.11 -12.28
N PHE A 36 4.97 11.79 -13.43
CA PHE A 36 4.11 11.46 -14.57
C PHE A 36 4.58 10.25 -15.38
N GLN A 37 5.89 10.07 -15.55
CA GLN A 37 6.45 9.03 -16.43
C GLN A 37 6.84 7.74 -15.69
N VAL A 38 7.11 7.81 -14.38
CA VAL A 38 7.57 6.64 -13.60
C VAL A 38 6.55 6.22 -12.56
N LEU A 39 6.09 7.15 -11.71
CA LEU A 39 5.20 6.80 -10.59
C LEU A 39 3.76 6.57 -11.04
N ALA A 40 3.19 7.43 -11.88
CA ALA A 40 1.81 7.27 -12.33
C ALA A 40 1.58 5.96 -13.12
N PRO A 41 2.42 5.60 -14.12
CA PRO A 41 2.24 4.35 -14.86
C PRO A 41 2.42 3.10 -13.99
N ARG A 42 3.34 3.15 -13.01
CA ARG A 42 3.54 2.05 -12.04
C ARG A 42 2.26 1.69 -11.28
N TYR A 43 1.41 2.67 -11.01
CA TYR A 43 0.19 2.48 -10.20
C TYR A 43 -1.10 2.50 -11.01
N GLN A 44 -1.05 2.44 -12.35
CA GLN A 44 -2.23 2.62 -13.20
C GLN A 44 -3.39 1.66 -12.85
N GLY A 45 -3.09 0.40 -12.52
CA GLY A 45 -4.10 -0.61 -12.14
C GLY A 45 -4.49 -0.64 -10.65
N GLN A 46 -3.97 0.27 -9.82
CA GLN A 46 -4.23 0.27 -8.38
C GLN A 46 -5.05 1.50 -7.97
N ASN A 47 -6.20 1.32 -7.34
CA ASN A 47 -6.98 2.42 -6.79
C ASN A 47 -6.61 2.63 -5.31
N GLY A 48 -5.61 3.46 -5.07
CA GLY A 48 -5.09 3.76 -3.74
C GLY A 48 -4.06 2.75 -3.22
N GLY A 49 -3.69 2.90 -1.95
CA GLY A 49 -2.70 2.02 -1.31
C GLY A 49 -1.28 2.12 -1.88
N TYR A 50 -0.93 3.25 -2.50
CA TYR A 50 0.37 3.49 -3.15
C TYR A 50 1.55 3.44 -2.18
N THR A 51 1.31 3.91 -0.96
CA THR A 51 2.31 4.01 0.09
C THR A 51 2.13 2.92 1.13
N ARG A 52 3.24 2.46 1.69
CA ARG A 52 3.28 1.66 2.93
C ARG A 52 3.90 2.51 4.02
N MET A 53 3.31 2.46 5.21
CA MET A 53 3.86 3.09 6.41
C MET A 53 4.11 2.02 7.47
N LEU A 54 5.30 2.02 8.06
CA LEU A 54 5.68 1.13 9.16
C LEU A 54 6.21 1.96 10.31
N GLN A 55 5.73 1.67 11.52
CA GLN A 55 6.30 2.26 12.73
C GLN A 55 7.66 1.63 12.99
N ILE A 56 8.65 2.47 13.33
CA ILE A 56 9.98 2.04 13.77
C ILE A 56 10.18 2.43 15.23
N PRO A 57 11.21 1.88 15.91
CA PRO A 57 11.53 2.29 17.26
C PRO A 57 11.68 3.81 17.38
N ASN A 58 11.36 4.32 18.57
CA ASN A 58 11.46 5.74 18.86
C ASN A 58 12.88 6.25 18.62
N ARG A 59 13.01 7.54 18.31
CA ARG A 59 14.30 8.15 18.00
C ARG A 59 15.27 8.02 19.19
N ASN A 60 16.39 7.33 18.97
CA ASN A 60 17.30 6.92 20.05
C ASN A 60 18.06 8.07 20.74
N LYS A 61 18.35 9.17 20.04
CA LYS A 61 19.43 10.09 20.46
C LYS A 61 19.00 11.36 21.22
N GLN A 62 17.73 11.74 21.22
CA GLN A 62 17.35 13.05 21.77
C GLN A 62 16.02 13.05 22.53
N ASP A 63 14.90 12.89 21.83
CA ASP A 63 13.56 13.20 22.35
C ASP A 63 12.62 11.99 22.41
N ARG A 64 13.12 10.80 22.03
CA ARG A 64 12.33 9.57 21.95
C ARG A 64 11.04 9.75 21.14
N ALA A 65 11.04 10.61 20.13
CA ALA A 65 9.88 10.81 19.26
C ALA A 65 9.45 9.49 18.59
N LYS A 66 8.14 9.34 18.41
CA LYS A 66 7.56 8.21 17.67
C LYS A 66 7.86 8.38 16.19
N MET A 67 8.52 7.39 15.60
CA MET A 67 9.00 7.46 14.22
C MET A 67 8.30 6.45 13.32
N ALA A 68 8.27 6.74 12.02
CA ALA A 68 7.77 5.82 10.99
C ALA A 68 8.59 5.93 9.71
N VAL A 69 8.63 4.85 8.95
CA VAL A 69 9.14 4.79 7.59
C VAL A 69 7.95 4.77 6.64
N ILE A 70 7.98 5.61 5.61
CA ILE A 70 7.03 5.61 4.51
C ILE A 70 7.74 5.29 3.21
N GLU A 71 7.16 4.39 2.40
CA GLU A 71 7.70 4.01 1.10
C GLU A 71 6.61 3.92 0.04
N TYR A 72 7.01 4.13 -1.22
CA TYR A 72 6.21 3.79 -2.39
C TYR A 72 6.35 2.28 -2.69
N LYS A 73 5.24 1.57 -2.85
CA LYS A 73 5.25 0.13 -3.16
C LYS A 73 5.93 -0.15 -4.51
N GLY A 74 6.74 -1.21 -4.59
CA GLY A 74 7.45 -1.55 -5.84
C GLY A 74 8.60 -0.59 -6.17
N ASN A 75 9.19 0.03 -5.14
CA ASN A 75 10.49 0.69 -5.27
C ASN A 75 11.61 -0.36 -5.49
N CYS A 76 12.78 0.10 -5.94
CA CYS A 76 13.93 -0.78 -6.21
C CYS A 76 14.84 -0.96 -4.98
N LEU A 77 14.30 -0.76 -3.77
CA LEU A 77 15.05 -0.85 -2.52
C LEU A 77 14.88 -2.24 -1.89
N PRO A 78 15.79 -2.66 -0.99
CA PRO A 78 15.60 -3.87 -0.21
C PRO A 78 14.25 -3.87 0.51
N PRO A 79 13.50 -4.98 0.52
CA PRO A 79 12.18 -5.02 1.13
C PRO A 79 12.27 -4.81 2.64
N LEU A 80 11.38 -3.97 3.18
CA LEU A 80 11.30 -3.73 4.62
C LEU A 80 10.86 -5.00 5.38
N PRO A 81 11.30 -5.19 6.63
CA PRO A 81 10.83 -6.29 7.47
C PRO A 81 9.36 -6.09 7.85
N LEU A 82 8.47 -6.71 7.10
CA LEU A 82 7.02 -6.63 7.32
C LEU A 82 6.58 -7.57 8.45
N PRO A 83 5.59 -7.17 9.27
CA PRO A 83 4.95 -8.10 10.19
C PRO A 83 4.31 -9.23 9.37
N ARG A 84 4.72 -10.47 9.65
CA ARG A 84 4.20 -11.66 8.97
C ARG A 84 2.95 -12.15 9.70
N ARG A 85 1.96 -12.59 8.93
CA ARG A 85 0.81 -13.30 9.50
C ARG A 85 1.25 -14.70 9.92
N ASP A 86 0.55 -15.25 10.91
CA ASP A 86 0.75 -16.62 11.33
C ASP A 86 0.50 -17.60 10.18
N SER A 87 1.24 -18.70 10.18
CA SER A 87 1.09 -19.73 9.14
C SER A 87 -0.29 -20.38 9.20
N ASN A 88 -0.79 -20.85 8.06
CA ASN A 88 -2.05 -21.59 8.05
C ASN A 88 -1.96 -22.92 8.83
N LEU A 89 -0.75 -23.40 9.11
CA LEU A 89 -0.48 -24.67 9.82
C LEU A 89 -0.49 -24.52 11.34
N THR A 90 -0.74 -23.32 11.89
CA THR A 90 -0.98 -23.20 13.32
C THR A 90 -2.24 -23.97 13.70
N LEU A 91 -2.26 -24.51 14.92
CA LEU A 91 -3.40 -25.25 15.44
C LEU A 91 -4.71 -24.48 15.26
N LEU A 92 -4.71 -23.20 15.64
CA LEU A 92 -5.86 -22.31 15.48
C LEU A 92 -6.33 -22.22 14.03
N ASN A 93 -5.42 -21.98 13.09
CA ASN A 93 -5.78 -21.79 11.68
C ASN A 93 -6.27 -23.10 11.03
N GLN A 94 -5.74 -24.26 11.43
CA GLN A 94 -6.25 -25.56 10.99
C GLN A 94 -7.66 -25.83 11.54
N LEU A 95 -7.92 -25.53 12.81
CA LEU A 95 -9.25 -25.66 13.40
C LEU A 95 -10.28 -24.75 12.72
N LEU A 96 -9.91 -23.50 12.44
CA LEU A 96 -10.76 -22.56 11.69
C LEU A 96 -11.02 -23.03 10.26
N LYS A 97 -10.02 -23.66 9.62
CA LYS A 97 -10.18 -24.24 8.28
C LYS A 97 -11.17 -25.39 8.27
N GLY A 98 -11.05 -26.34 9.20
CA GLY A 98 -12.01 -27.45 9.34
C GLY A 98 -13.43 -26.95 9.60
N MET A 99 -13.60 -26.00 10.52
CA MET A 99 -14.89 -25.39 10.81
C MET A 99 -15.53 -24.72 9.59
N ARG A 100 -14.73 -24.05 8.74
CA ARG A 100 -15.22 -23.46 7.50
C ARG A 100 -15.72 -24.53 6.52
N GLN A 101 -14.97 -25.60 6.34
CA GLN A 101 -15.33 -26.71 5.46
C GLN A 101 -16.63 -27.41 5.90
N ASP A 102 -16.76 -27.68 7.21
CA ASP A 102 -17.97 -28.28 7.77
C ASP A 102 -19.19 -27.38 7.56
N ARG A 103 -19.03 -26.06 7.67
CA ARG A 103 -20.11 -25.10 7.43
C ARG A 103 -20.51 -25.06 5.95
N GLU A 104 -19.55 -25.06 5.04
CA GLU A 104 -19.80 -25.09 3.59
C GLU A 104 -20.55 -26.37 3.19
N ALA A 105 -20.10 -27.54 3.67
CA ALA A 105 -20.79 -28.81 3.42
C ALA A 105 -22.25 -28.84 3.93
N ARG A 106 -22.52 -28.18 5.08
CA ARG A 106 -23.89 -28.06 5.61
C ARG A 106 -24.78 -27.17 4.73
N ILE A 107 -24.26 -26.04 4.24
CA ILE A 107 -25.00 -25.13 3.36
C ILE A 107 -25.37 -25.84 2.05
N ASP A 108 -24.42 -26.58 1.46
CA ASP A 108 -24.67 -27.32 0.23
C ASP A 108 -25.74 -28.40 0.42
N SER A 109 -25.69 -29.13 1.55
CA SER A 109 -26.71 -30.15 1.86
C SER A 109 -28.12 -29.59 2.02
N SER A 110 -28.26 -28.34 2.49
CA SER A 110 -29.56 -27.66 2.67
C SER A 110 -30.15 -27.06 1.40
N HIS A 111 -29.36 -26.88 0.34
CA HIS A 111 -29.84 -26.38 -0.95
C HIS A 111 -30.30 -27.48 -1.93
N THR A 112 -29.95 -28.73 -1.65
CA THR A 112 -30.34 -29.92 -2.44
C THR A 112 -31.65 -30.59 -1.99
N VAL A 113 -32.43 -29.96 -1.11
CA VAL A 113 -33.76 -30.43 -0.65
C VAL A 113 -34.85 -29.47 -1.11
#